data_AF-A0A3R6J0U9-F1
#
_entry.id   AF-A0A3R6J0U9-F1
#
_cell.length_a   1.000
_cell.length_b   1.000
_cell.length_c   1.000
_cell.angle_alpha   90.00
_cell.angle_beta   90.00
_cell.angle_gamma   90.00
#
_symmetry.space_group_name_H-M   'P 1'
#
loop_
_entity.id
_entity.type
_entity.pdbx_description
1 polymer ?
#
loop_
_entity_poly.entity_id
_entity_poly.type
_entity_poly.pdbx_seq_one_letter_code
_entity_poly.pdbx_strand_id
1 'polypeptide(L)'
;MSQFGYNDCKQRLAYVDFFLAFMNFMIIFRIPWLMFTVALVLILIWRFKCGGKKENINIYEASFGIAVFYYGAYILNTQSFEFRYYFPSWLLLFLIIFSLSADLCFRNKILKKIMICLLPILAIVSFCGTYGEYTKVGDNIVKNITKEGTLLCENGKNYVYYLDGKLYFVNLPGSDEIYTYFLHYFPLNGDMINSDFKYELIKVATSFWKNSVAVMDMPKQEVEKIEFGQYYGDTRFWERTIETSSFISRPKMLYLSDYTDNDWNCGYSNLENCFLINNLDLENYYIKGKELQLQDGSVTRITDVQEVAGYIRIYTDEKLDDVSVREYQVIE
;
A
#
# COMPACT_ATOMS: atom_id res chain seq x y z
N MET A 1 -14.91 -9.55 -0.35
CA MET A 1 -15.87 -8.43 -0.46
C MET A 1 -16.27 -8.14 -1.91
N SER A 2 -15.35 -8.19 -2.89
CA SER A 2 -15.68 -8.12 -4.33
C SER A 2 -16.65 -9.22 -4.80
N GLN A 3 -16.56 -10.43 -4.24
CA GLN A 3 -17.47 -11.56 -4.50
C GLN A 3 -18.94 -11.31 -4.10
N PHE A 4 -19.22 -10.27 -3.30
CA PHE A 4 -20.59 -9.91 -2.89
C PHE A 4 -21.13 -8.66 -3.62
N GLY A 5 -20.45 -8.19 -4.68
CA GLY A 5 -20.91 -7.04 -5.47
C GLY A 5 -20.81 -5.68 -4.76
N TYR A 6 -20.26 -5.64 -3.55
CA TYR A 6 -19.90 -4.38 -2.89
C TYR A 6 -18.54 -3.93 -3.44
N ASN A 7 -18.58 -3.16 -4.53
CA ASN A 7 -17.44 -2.34 -4.91
C ASN A 7 -17.31 -1.23 -3.87
N ASP A 8 -16.16 -1.21 -3.19
CA ASP A 8 -15.81 -0.15 -2.26
C ASP A 8 -15.89 1.18 -3.02
N CYS A 9 -16.80 2.08 -2.63
CA CYS A 9 -16.89 3.37 -3.31
C CYS A 9 -15.63 4.18 -2.97
N LYS A 10 -15.15 4.99 -3.91
CA LYS A 10 -13.95 5.82 -3.71
C LYS A 10 -14.02 6.65 -2.43
N GLN A 11 -15.21 7.14 -2.09
CA GLN A 11 -15.46 7.92 -0.88
C GLN A 11 -15.21 7.09 0.38
N ARG A 12 -15.63 5.82 0.39
CA ARG A 12 -15.39 4.91 1.52
C ARG A 12 -13.91 4.57 1.63
N LEU A 13 -13.23 4.24 0.52
CA LEU A 13 -11.79 3.98 0.53
C LEU A 13 -11.01 5.18 1.10
N ALA A 14 -11.26 6.38 0.57
CA ALA A 14 -10.63 7.60 1.06
C ALA A 14 -10.93 7.88 2.54
N TYR A 15 -12.17 7.63 2.99
CA TYR A 15 -12.53 7.76 4.40
C TYR A 15 -11.77 6.77 5.28
N VAL A 16 -11.69 5.50 4.88
CA VAL A 16 -10.99 4.45 5.62
C VAL A 16 -9.50 4.77 5.70
N ASP A 17 -8.87 5.15 4.59
CA ASP A 17 -7.44 5.49 4.57
C ASP A 17 -7.15 6.73 5.43
N PHE A 18 -8.00 7.76 5.36
CA PHE A 18 -7.87 8.94 6.21
C PHE A 18 -8.09 8.61 7.68
N PHE A 19 -9.05 7.74 8.01
CA PHE A 19 -9.29 7.29 9.38
C PHE A 19 -8.11 6.48 9.92
N LEU A 20 -7.54 5.58 9.12
CA LEU A 20 -6.34 4.83 9.49
C LEU A 20 -5.14 5.76 9.71
N ALA A 21 -4.95 6.75 8.83
CA ALA A 21 -3.97 7.81 9.03
C ALA A 21 -4.20 8.60 10.32
N PHE A 22 -5.46 8.93 10.64
CA PHE A 22 -5.82 9.62 11.89
C PHE A 22 -5.45 8.77 13.10
N MET A 23 -5.75 7.48 13.08
CA MET A 23 -5.42 6.55 14.17
C MET A 23 -3.90 6.34 14.29
N ASN A 24 -3.16 6.38 13.17
CA ASN A 24 -1.70 6.34 13.17
C ASN A 24 -1.09 7.62 13.72
N PHE A 25 -1.68 8.79 13.45
CA PHE A 25 -1.24 10.06 14.02
C PHE A 25 -1.59 10.15 15.52
N MET A 26 -2.83 9.84 15.88
CA MET A 26 -3.34 9.85 17.26
C MET A 26 -3.12 8.51 17.96
N ILE A 27 -1.87 8.04 18.02
CA ILE A 27 -1.49 6.74 18.62
C ILE A 27 -2.05 6.58 20.04
N ILE A 28 -2.17 7.68 20.79
CA ILE A 28 -2.75 7.69 22.14
C ILE A 28 -4.14 7.05 22.18
N PHE A 29 -4.99 7.28 21.17
CA PHE A 29 -6.32 6.67 21.11
C PHE A 29 -6.26 5.18 20.76
N ARG A 30 -5.12 4.63 20.33
CA ARG A 30 -4.94 3.19 20.12
C ARG A 30 -4.49 2.45 21.36
N ILE A 31 -4.24 3.14 22.47
CA ILE A 31 -3.69 2.58 23.70
C ILE A 31 -4.80 2.49 24.76
N PRO A 32 -5.45 1.33 24.95
CA PRO A 32 -6.68 1.24 25.73
C PRO A 32 -6.47 1.56 27.21
N TRP A 33 -5.37 1.08 27.81
CA TRP A 33 -5.06 1.33 29.23
C TRP A 33 -4.82 2.82 29.52
N LEU A 34 -4.28 3.56 28.56
CA LEU A 34 -4.12 5.01 28.68
C LEU A 34 -5.49 5.69 28.68
N MET A 35 -6.40 5.28 27.80
CA MET A 35 -7.79 5.79 27.79
C MET A 35 -8.53 5.46 29.09
N PHE A 36 -8.41 4.24 29.60
CA PHE A 36 -8.97 3.87 30.91
C PHE A 36 -8.41 4.75 32.04
N THR A 37 -7.10 4.97 32.06
CA THR A 37 -6.44 5.82 33.07
C THR A 37 -6.94 7.26 33.00
N VAL A 38 -7.00 7.85 31.79
CA VAL A 38 -7.49 9.22 31.60
C VAL A 38 -8.96 9.35 32.02
N ALA A 39 -9.82 8.41 31.59
CA ALA A 39 -11.23 8.41 31.96
C ALA A 39 -11.41 8.31 33.48
N LEU A 40 -10.68 7.42 34.16
CA LEU A 40 -10.73 7.26 35.61
C LEU A 40 -10.30 8.54 36.33
N VAL A 41 -9.19 9.15 35.91
CA VAL A 41 -8.71 10.41 36.50
C VAL A 41 -9.75 11.53 36.34
N LEU A 42 -10.37 11.66 35.16
CA LEU A 42 -11.41 12.66 34.92
C LEU A 42 -12.66 12.42 35.78
N ILE A 43 -13.09 11.17 35.93
CA ILE A 43 -14.20 10.77 36.81
C ILE A 43 -13.90 11.17 38.26
N LEU A 44 -12.70 10.84 38.76
CA LEU A 44 -12.29 11.18 40.12
C LEU A 44 -12.27 12.70 40.33
N ILE A 45 -11.68 13.47 39.39
CA ILE A 45 -11.66 14.94 39.45
C ILE A 45 -13.08 15.50 39.50
N TRP A 46 -13.96 15.03 38.63
CA TRP A 46 -15.36 15.47 38.59
C TRP A 46 -16.09 15.15 39.88
N ARG A 47 -15.92 13.94 40.44
CA ARG A 47 -16.59 13.54 41.68
C ARG A 47 -16.12 14.35 42.88
N PHE A 48 -14.82 14.61 43.00
CA PHE A 48 -14.29 15.40 44.12
C PHE A 48 -14.58 16.89 44.01
N LYS A 49 -14.66 17.46 42.80
CA LYS A 49 -14.88 18.90 42.60
C LYS A 49 -16.33 19.31 42.37
N CYS A 50 -17.17 18.45 41.78
CA CYS A 50 -18.48 18.84 41.26
C CYS A 50 -19.64 18.02 41.82
N GLY A 51 -19.54 16.68 41.86
CA GLY A 51 -20.65 15.82 42.35
C GLY A 51 -20.73 15.69 43.87
N GLY A 52 -19.61 15.90 44.58
CA GLY A 52 -19.58 15.68 46.03
C GLY A 52 -19.55 14.18 46.39
N LYS A 53 -18.97 13.87 47.56
CA LYS A 53 -18.60 12.49 47.94
C LYS A 53 -19.78 11.55 48.22
N LYS A 54 -21.01 12.05 48.34
CA LYS A 54 -22.19 11.29 48.78
C LYS A 54 -23.27 11.09 47.71
N GLU A 55 -23.01 11.49 46.47
CA GLU A 55 -23.95 11.23 45.37
C GLU A 55 -23.92 9.75 44.94
N ASN A 56 -25.06 9.28 44.42
CA ASN A 56 -25.19 7.95 43.80
C ASN A 56 -24.28 7.83 42.56
N ILE A 57 -24.08 6.60 42.08
CA ILE A 57 -23.31 6.32 40.86
C ILE A 57 -23.86 7.16 39.70
N ASN A 58 -22.99 7.93 39.05
CA ASN A 58 -23.37 8.76 37.91
C ASN A 58 -23.25 7.98 36.58
N ILE A 59 -23.74 8.58 35.49
CA ILE A 59 -23.72 7.95 34.17
C ILE A 59 -22.30 7.68 33.65
N TYR A 60 -21.31 8.50 34.01
CA TYR A 60 -19.92 8.33 33.60
C TYR A 60 -19.28 7.11 34.25
N GLU A 61 -19.52 6.92 35.55
CA GLU A 61 -19.04 5.78 36.34
C GLU A 61 -19.70 4.47 35.91
N ALA A 62 -21.01 4.51 35.68
CA ALA A 62 -21.73 3.36 35.13
C ALA A 62 -21.19 2.98 33.74
N SER A 63 -21.02 3.96 32.86
CA SER A 63 -20.47 3.76 31.51
C SER A 63 -19.03 3.27 31.54
N PHE A 64 -18.21 3.75 32.49
CA PHE A 64 -16.84 3.29 32.69
C PHE A 64 -16.81 1.83 33.15
N GLY A 65 -17.67 1.45 34.10
CA GLY A 65 -17.82 0.05 34.52
C GLY A 65 -18.21 -0.85 33.35
N ILE A 66 -19.19 -0.42 32.53
CA ILE A 66 -19.60 -1.13 31.31
C ILE A 66 -18.41 -1.28 30.35
N ALA A 67 -17.64 -0.21 30.12
CA ALA A 67 -16.44 -0.26 29.27
C ALA A 67 -15.40 -1.27 29.80
N VAL A 68 -15.14 -1.30 31.11
CA VAL A 68 -14.24 -2.28 31.74
C VAL A 68 -14.71 -3.71 31.48
N PHE A 69 -16.02 -3.99 31.60
CA PHE A 69 -16.56 -5.32 31.32
C PHE A 69 -16.45 -5.70 29.84
N TYR A 70 -16.75 -4.77 28.92
CA TYR A 70 -16.55 -4.99 27.48
C TYR A 70 -15.09 -5.31 27.15
N TYR A 71 -14.14 -4.53 27.69
CA TYR A 71 -12.72 -4.78 27.45
C TYR A 71 -12.20 -6.06 28.13
N GLY A 72 -12.68 -6.37 29.33
CA GLY A 72 -12.38 -7.63 30.01
C GLY A 72 -12.89 -8.84 29.20
N ALA A 73 -14.11 -8.75 28.65
CA ALA A 73 -14.65 -9.77 27.76
C ALA A 73 -13.83 -9.89 26.45
N TYR A 74 -13.28 -8.80 25.94
CA TYR A 74 -12.34 -8.83 24.81
C TYR A 74 -11.06 -9.60 25.16
N ILE A 75 -10.43 -9.31 26.31
CA ILE A 75 -9.18 -9.99 26.72
C ILE A 75 -9.40 -11.49 26.95
N LEU A 76 -10.55 -11.87 27.50
CA LEU A 76 -10.86 -13.27 27.83
C LEU A 76 -11.24 -14.12 26.61
N ASN A 77 -11.53 -13.51 25.46
CA ASN A 77 -11.97 -14.21 24.25
C ASN A 77 -10.94 -14.10 23.11
N THR A 78 -11.00 -15.01 22.13
CA THR A 78 -10.07 -15.07 20.99
C THR A 78 -10.35 -14.02 19.90
N GLN A 79 -9.37 -13.74 19.04
CA GLN A 79 -9.19 -12.59 18.12
C GLN A 79 -10.37 -12.13 17.24
N SER A 80 -11.46 -12.90 17.06
CA SER A 80 -12.57 -12.50 16.18
C SER A 80 -13.61 -11.55 16.80
N PHE A 81 -13.41 -11.12 18.05
CA PHE A 81 -14.39 -10.29 18.77
C PHE A 81 -14.02 -8.82 18.96
N GLU A 82 -13.01 -8.31 18.25
CA GLU A 82 -12.62 -6.90 18.31
C GLU A 82 -13.83 -5.98 18.09
N PHE A 83 -14.61 -6.20 17.03
CA PHE A 83 -15.84 -5.42 16.73
C PHE A 83 -16.93 -5.52 17.79
N ARG A 84 -17.00 -6.64 18.51
CA ARG A 84 -18.08 -6.89 19.47
C ARG A 84 -17.75 -6.37 20.87
N TYR A 85 -16.48 -6.39 21.27
CA TYR A 85 -16.10 -6.11 22.65
C TYR A 85 -15.08 -4.98 22.78
N TYR A 86 -14.08 -4.93 21.89
CA TYR A 86 -13.06 -3.88 21.93
C TYR A 86 -13.63 -2.51 21.51
N PHE A 87 -14.25 -2.43 20.33
CA PHE A 87 -14.76 -1.17 19.80
C PHE A 87 -15.83 -0.51 20.69
N PRO A 88 -16.80 -1.24 21.27
CA PRO A 88 -17.76 -0.64 22.19
C PRO A 88 -17.11 -0.08 23.46
N SER A 89 -16.16 -0.80 24.07
CA SER A 89 -15.40 -0.28 25.21
C SER A 89 -14.65 0.99 24.84
N TRP A 90 -13.94 0.97 23.72
CA TRP A 90 -13.15 2.09 23.23
C TRP A 90 -14.03 3.33 22.98
N LEU A 91 -15.17 3.15 22.33
CA LEU A 91 -16.13 4.23 22.06
C LEU A 91 -16.70 4.81 23.35
N LEU A 92 -17.06 3.98 24.33
CA LEU A 92 -17.53 4.44 25.63
C LEU A 92 -16.47 5.28 26.35
N LEU A 93 -15.22 4.83 26.37
CA LEU A 93 -14.11 5.60 26.94
C LEU A 93 -13.93 6.95 26.25
N PHE A 94 -14.00 6.98 24.92
CA PHE A 94 -13.90 8.22 24.15
C PHE A 94 -15.03 9.20 24.54
N LEU A 95 -16.28 8.73 24.60
CA LEU A 95 -17.44 9.54 24.98
C LEU A 95 -17.33 10.06 26.42
N ILE A 96 -16.89 9.23 27.37
CA ILE A 96 -16.66 9.62 28.77
C ILE A 96 -15.61 10.72 28.86
N ILE A 97 -14.45 10.52 28.23
CA ILE A 97 -13.34 11.49 28.26
C ILE A 97 -13.78 12.81 27.64
N PHE A 98 -14.40 12.77 26.46
CA PHE A 98 -14.84 13.97 25.75
C PHE A 98 -15.89 14.75 26.54
N SER A 99 -16.93 14.07 27.04
CA SER A 99 -18.02 14.72 27.77
C SER A 99 -17.59 15.27 29.13
N LEU A 100 -16.78 14.54 29.91
CA LEU A 100 -16.26 15.04 31.19
C LEU A 100 -15.28 16.19 31.00
N SER A 101 -14.42 16.12 29.98
CA SER A 101 -13.50 17.23 29.67
C SER A 101 -14.29 18.49 29.33
N ALA A 102 -15.34 18.36 28.51
CA ALA A 102 -16.24 19.46 28.20
C ALA A 102 -16.93 20.02 29.46
N ASP A 103 -17.57 19.18 30.28
CA ASP A 103 -18.29 19.63 31.48
C ASP A 103 -17.36 20.36 32.46
N LEU A 104 -16.18 19.79 32.74
CA LEU A 104 -15.18 20.40 33.63
C LEU A 104 -14.67 21.76 33.10
N CYS A 105 -14.43 21.86 31.79
CA CYS A 105 -13.96 23.10 31.17
C CYS A 105 -15.05 24.18 31.12
N PHE A 106 -16.31 23.82 30.81
CA PHE A 106 -17.39 24.79 30.66
C PHE A 106 -17.90 25.38 31.99
N ARG A 107 -17.70 24.68 33.12
CA ARG A 107 -18.07 25.18 34.45
C ARG A 107 -17.20 26.34 34.95
N ASN A 108 -15.94 26.42 34.51
CA ASN A 108 -15.03 27.48 34.92
C ASN A 108 -14.88 28.52 33.80
N LYS A 109 -15.21 29.79 34.07
CA LYS A 109 -15.17 30.88 33.08
C LYS A 109 -13.80 31.04 32.40
N ILE A 110 -12.70 30.82 33.13
CA ILE A 110 -11.33 30.93 32.59
C ILE A 110 -11.04 29.71 31.70
N LEU A 111 -11.30 28.49 32.19
CA LEU A 111 -11.07 27.26 31.43
C LEU A 111 -11.95 27.20 30.18
N LYS A 112 -13.19 27.71 30.24
CA LYS A 112 -14.09 27.83 29.09
C LYS A 112 -13.46 28.68 27.98
N LYS A 113 -12.92 29.86 28.33
CA LYS A 113 -12.23 30.73 27.35
C LYS A 113 -11.01 30.03 26.74
N ILE A 114 -10.20 29.39 27.58
CA ILE A 114 -9.03 28.62 27.13
C ILE A 114 -9.47 27.51 26.17
N MET A 115 -10.47 26.71 26.54
CA MET A 115 -10.93 25.58 25.74
C MET A 115 -11.51 26.00 24.39
N ILE A 116 -12.26 27.12 24.33
CA ILE A 116 -12.76 27.69 23.07
C ILE A 116 -11.60 28.07 22.14
N CYS A 117 -10.49 28.60 22.67
CA CYS A 117 -9.30 28.89 21.88
C CYS A 117 -8.50 27.64 21.50
N LEU A 118 -8.47 26.63 22.37
CA LEU A 118 -7.67 25.42 22.20
C LEU A 118 -8.31 24.40 21.23
N LEU A 119 -9.64 24.33 21.18
CA LEU A 119 -10.37 23.41 20.30
C LEU A 119 -10.03 23.59 18.81
N PRO A 120 -10.05 24.81 18.24
CA PRO A 120 -9.61 25.04 16.86
C PRO A 120 -8.17 24.61 16.63
N ILE A 121 -7.27 24.87 17.60
CA ILE A 121 -5.86 24.49 17.50
C ILE A 121 -5.72 22.97 17.45
N LEU A 122 -6.40 22.24 18.35
CA LEU A 122 -6.40 20.77 18.34
C LEU A 122 -7.01 20.20 17.06
N ALA A 123 -8.09 20.80 16.56
CA ALA A 123 -8.70 20.38 15.30
C ALA A 123 -7.73 20.56 14.12
N ILE A 124 -7.05 21.72 14.04
CA ILE A 124 -6.05 22.00 13.00
C ILE A 124 -4.86 21.03 13.13
N VAL A 125 -4.31 20.85 14.33
CA VAL A 125 -3.18 19.93 14.55
C VAL A 125 -3.56 18.50 14.20
N SER A 126 -4.75 18.04 14.61
CA SER A 126 -5.24 16.70 14.28
C SER A 126 -5.45 16.52 12.79
N PHE A 127 -6.02 17.51 12.11
CA PHE A 127 -6.24 17.48 10.67
C PHE A 127 -4.92 17.49 9.90
N CYS A 128 -4.01 18.42 10.19
CA CYS A 128 -2.72 18.53 9.53
C CYS A 128 -1.83 17.29 9.79
N GLY A 129 -1.84 16.77 11.01
CA GLY A 129 -1.10 15.56 11.38
C GLY A 129 -1.62 14.32 10.66
N THR A 130 -2.94 14.15 10.63
CA THR A 130 -3.60 13.08 9.87
C THR A 130 -3.30 13.18 8.39
N TYR A 131 -3.42 14.38 7.83
CA TYR A 131 -3.11 14.64 6.43
C TYR A 131 -1.67 14.27 6.09
N GLY A 132 -0.72 14.62 6.97
CA GLY A 132 0.69 14.26 6.81
C GLY A 132 0.93 12.75 6.79
N GLU A 133 0.27 11.97 7.65
CA GLU A 133 0.39 10.50 7.62
C GLU A 133 -0.34 9.89 6.41
N TYR A 134 -1.48 10.45 5.99
CA TYR A 134 -2.24 10.01 4.82
C TYR A 134 -1.43 10.14 3.52
N THR A 135 -0.69 11.24 3.35
CA THR A 135 0.07 11.52 2.13
C THR A 135 1.51 11.00 2.13
N LYS A 136 1.99 10.52 3.28
CA LYS A 136 3.38 10.09 3.51
C LYS A 136 3.86 9.03 2.51
N VAL A 137 3.00 8.06 2.18
CA VAL A 137 3.34 6.98 1.26
C VAL A 137 3.60 7.52 -0.14
N GLY A 138 2.68 8.30 -0.69
CA GLY A 138 2.85 8.92 -2.01
C GLY A 138 4.05 9.86 -2.05
N ASP A 139 4.24 10.67 -1.01
CA ASP A 139 5.39 11.57 -0.90
C ASP A 139 6.73 10.82 -0.90
N ASN A 140 6.79 9.66 -0.23
CA ASN A 140 7.97 8.80 -0.22
C ASN A 140 8.19 8.11 -1.57
N ILE A 141 7.13 7.65 -2.24
CA ILE A 141 7.21 7.10 -3.60
C ILE A 141 7.86 8.13 -4.52
N VAL A 142 7.33 9.36 -4.57
CA VAL A 142 7.88 10.46 -5.38
C VAL A 142 9.36 10.69 -5.05
N LYS A 143 9.72 10.73 -3.77
CA LYS A 143 11.11 10.92 -3.36
C LYS A 143 12.03 9.80 -3.83
N ASN A 144 11.59 8.54 -3.73
CA ASN A 144 12.38 7.38 -4.09
C ASN A 144 12.58 7.29 -5.61
N ILE A 145 11.51 7.46 -6.40
CA ILE A 145 11.61 7.38 -7.87
C ILE A 145 12.46 8.50 -8.46
N THR A 146 12.43 9.71 -7.91
CA THR A 146 13.29 10.81 -8.39
C THR A 146 14.77 10.57 -8.06
N LYS A 147 15.08 9.74 -7.06
CA LYS A 147 16.45 9.44 -6.63
C LYS A 147 17.02 8.20 -7.32
N GLU A 148 16.21 7.15 -7.47
CA GLU A 148 16.66 5.80 -7.87
C GLU A 148 16.02 5.32 -9.18
N GLY A 149 14.92 5.95 -9.62
CA GLY A 149 14.22 5.58 -10.84
C GLY A 149 14.89 6.08 -12.11
N THR A 150 14.66 5.37 -13.20
CA THR A 150 15.10 5.76 -14.54
C THR A 150 14.09 6.71 -15.16
N LEU A 151 14.49 7.93 -15.49
CA LEU A 151 13.63 8.90 -16.18
C LEU A 151 13.43 8.48 -17.63
N LEU A 152 12.18 8.18 -18.01
CA LEU A 152 11.81 7.75 -19.35
C LEU A 152 11.33 8.91 -20.22
N CYS A 153 10.58 9.85 -19.63
CA CYS A 153 10.02 10.99 -20.35
C CYS A 153 9.91 12.20 -19.44
N GLU A 154 10.27 13.38 -19.97
CA GLU A 154 10.00 14.69 -19.40
C GLU A 154 9.22 15.50 -20.43
N ASN A 155 8.01 15.93 -20.07
CA ASN A 155 7.18 16.80 -20.90
C ASN A 155 6.54 17.90 -20.05
N GLY A 156 7.26 19.02 -19.92
CA GLY A 156 6.82 20.20 -19.18
C GLY A 156 6.62 19.88 -17.70
N LYS A 157 5.37 19.67 -17.29
CA LYS A 157 4.99 19.34 -15.90
C LYS A 157 4.74 17.85 -15.66
N ASN A 158 4.89 17.02 -16.68
CA ASN A 158 4.66 15.58 -16.61
C ASN A 158 5.99 14.84 -16.75
N TYR A 159 6.21 13.87 -15.87
CA TYR A 159 7.40 13.03 -15.85
C TYR A 159 6.98 11.57 -15.77
N VAL A 160 7.70 10.70 -16.46
CA VAL A 160 7.48 9.25 -16.38
C VAL A 160 8.77 8.57 -15.98
N TYR A 161 8.73 7.81 -14.90
CA TYR A 161 9.87 7.06 -14.38
C TYR A 161 9.60 5.55 -14.42
N TYR A 162 10.66 4.76 -14.55
CA TYR A 162 10.66 3.32 -14.33
C TYR A 162 11.45 2.97 -13.07
N LEU A 163 10.89 2.12 -12.21
CA LEU A 163 11.58 1.53 -11.06
C LEU A 163 10.88 0.23 -10.64
N ASP A 164 11.63 -0.84 -10.41
CA ASP A 164 11.16 -2.13 -9.87
C ASP A 164 9.91 -2.68 -10.56
N GLY A 165 9.95 -2.78 -11.90
CA GLY A 165 8.85 -3.32 -12.71
C GLY A 165 7.61 -2.42 -12.78
N LYS A 166 7.70 -1.17 -12.35
CA LYS A 166 6.58 -0.21 -12.33
C LYS A 166 6.91 1.06 -13.11
N LEU A 167 5.87 1.61 -13.73
CA LEU A 167 5.87 2.93 -14.34
C LEU A 167 5.19 3.93 -13.39
N TYR A 168 5.86 5.06 -13.17
CA TYR A 168 5.39 6.12 -12.30
C TYR A 168 5.16 7.38 -13.11
N PHE A 169 3.90 7.78 -13.21
CA PHE A 169 3.48 9.01 -13.87
C PHE A 169 3.40 10.12 -12.83
N VAL A 170 4.38 11.02 -12.86
CA VAL A 170 4.58 12.09 -11.88
C VAL A 170 4.18 13.43 -12.48
N ASN A 171 3.35 14.15 -11.74
CA ASN A 171 2.77 15.40 -12.18
C ASN A 171 3.18 16.51 -11.21
N LEU A 172 3.81 17.58 -11.72
CA LEU A 172 4.14 18.76 -10.92
C LEU A 172 2.86 19.50 -10.52
N PRO A 173 2.87 20.27 -9.41
CA PRO A 173 1.74 21.07 -8.99
C PRO A 173 1.17 21.95 -10.13
N GLY A 174 -0.15 21.88 -10.30
CA GLY A 174 -0.89 22.61 -11.34
C GLY A 174 -0.67 22.07 -12.76
N SER A 175 -0.46 20.77 -12.91
CA SER A 175 -0.59 20.03 -14.17
C SER A 175 -2.04 19.59 -14.39
N ASP A 176 -2.41 19.30 -15.63
CA ASP A 176 -3.74 18.83 -15.99
C ASP A 176 -3.87 17.32 -15.75
N GLU A 177 -4.44 16.95 -14.60
CA GLU A 177 -4.72 15.55 -14.20
C GLU A 177 -6.05 15.02 -14.77
N ILE A 178 -6.83 15.86 -15.46
CA ILE A 178 -8.21 15.57 -15.89
C ILE A 178 -8.24 14.64 -17.12
N TYR A 179 -7.20 14.71 -17.96
CA TYR A 179 -7.16 13.97 -19.23
C TYR A 179 -6.86 12.49 -19.03
N THR A 180 -7.25 11.69 -20.02
CA THR A 180 -6.96 10.25 -20.00
C THR A 180 -5.53 10.05 -20.48
N TYR A 181 -4.80 9.19 -19.76
CA TYR A 181 -3.50 8.71 -20.17
C TYR A 181 -3.70 7.46 -20.99
N PHE A 182 -3.08 7.39 -22.16
CA PHE A 182 -2.96 6.14 -22.86
C PHE A 182 -1.66 5.45 -22.47
N LEU A 183 -1.71 4.13 -22.35
CA LEU A 183 -0.57 3.31 -22.01
C LEU A 183 -0.72 1.97 -22.70
N HIS A 184 0.07 1.78 -23.74
CA HIS A 184 0.07 0.59 -24.57
C HIS A 184 1.39 -0.14 -24.44
N TYR A 185 1.31 -1.43 -24.16
CA TYR A 185 2.45 -2.33 -24.18
C TYR A 185 2.40 -3.15 -25.47
N PHE A 186 3.53 -3.28 -26.14
CA PHE A 186 3.69 -4.12 -27.32
C PHE A 186 4.58 -5.32 -26.96
N PRO A 187 3.98 -6.46 -26.61
CA PRO A 187 4.72 -7.69 -26.33
C PRO A 187 5.47 -8.17 -27.56
N LEU A 188 6.59 -8.86 -27.35
CA LEU A 188 7.31 -9.51 -28.47
C LEU A 188 6.44 -10.57 -29.15
N ASN A 189 5.57 -11.23 -28.37
CA ASN A 189 4.61 -12.22 -28.84
C ASN A 189 3.20 -11.90 -28.33
N GLY A 190 2.23 -11.85 -29.23
CA GLY A 190 0.81 -11.64 -28.90
C GLY A 190 0.28 -10.25 -29.27
N ASP A 191 -0.91 -9.95 -28.78
CA ASP A 191 -1.60 -8.69 -29.06
C ASP A 191 -1.13 -7.56 -28.14
N MET A 192 -1.29 -6.32 -28.61
CA MET A 192 -1.05 -5.12 -27.82
C MET A 192 -1.94 -5.10 -26.57
N ILE A 193 -1.34 -4.81 -25.41
CA ILE A 193 -2.07 -4.63 -24.16
C ILE A 193 -2.40 -3.14 -24.01
N ASN A 194 -3.70 -2.81 -24.01
CA ASN A 194 -4.18 -1.48 -23.63
C ASN A 194 -4.34 -1.41 -22.11
N SER A 195 -3.69 -0.44 -21.48
CA SER A 195 -3.76 -0.13 -20.05
C SER A 195 -4.06 1.34 -19.81
N ASP A 196 -4.89 1.93 -20.67
CA ASP A 196 -5.30 3.32 -20.57
C ASP A 196 -5.98 3.60 -19.23
N PHE A 197 -5.69 4.77 -18.66
CA PHE A 197 -6.16 5.11 -17.33
C PHE A 197 -6.47 6.60 -17.19
N LYS A 198 -7.34 6.91 -16.24
CA LYS A 198 -7.55 8.29 -15.79
C LYS A 198 -6.72 8.50 -14.54
N TYR A 199 -5.91 9.56 -14.53
CA TYR A 199 -4.95 9.83 -13.46
C TYR A 199 -5.62 9.86 -12.08
N GLU A 200 -6.72 10.60 -11.95
CA GLU A 200 -7.57 10.71 -10.75
C GLU A 200 -8.14 9.37 -10.22
N LEU A 201 -8.15 8.31 -11.05
CA LEU A 201 -8.62 6.99 -10.63
C LEU A 201 -7.54 6.17 -9.92
N ILE A 202 -6.27 6.38 -10.26
CA ILE A 202 -5.18 5.54 -9.80
C ILE A 202 -4.09 6.31 -9.05
N LYS A 203 -4.21 7.63 -8.94
CA LYS A 203 -3.24 8.46 -8.23
C LYS A 203 -3.17 8.07 -6.75
N VAL A 204 -1.96 8.02 -6.23
CA VAL A 204 -1.69 7.81 -4.81
C VAL A 204 -1.83 9.15 -4.09
N ALA A 205 -2.34 9.13 -2.86
CA ALA A 205 -2.43 10.34 -2.05
C ALA A 205 -1.05 10.95 -1.79
N THR A 206 -0.85 12.20 -2.23
CA THR A 206 0.35 13.01 -2.01
C THR A 206 -0.01 14.35 -1.38
N SER A 207 0.99 15.00 -0.79
CA SER A 207 0.81 16.32 -0.20
C SER A 207 0.50 17.35 -1.29
N PHE A 208 -0.47 18.24 -1.04
CA PHE A 208 -1.01 19.18 -2.03
C PHE A 208 0.05 20.08 -2.69
N TRP A 209 1.11 20.41 -1.96
CA TRP A 209 2.21 21.25 -2.43
C TRP A 209 3.32 20.47 -3.14
N LYS A 210 3.21 19.15 -3.20
CA LYS A 210 4.20 18.24 -3.80
C LYS A 210 3.67 17.65 -5.08
N ASN A 211 4.55 16.95 -5.79
CA ASN A 211 4.19 16.24 -7.01
C ASN A 211 3.19 15.14 -6.69
N SER A 212 2.21 14.94 -7.56
CA SER A 212 1.33 13.79 -7.55
C SER A 212 1.98 12.63 -8.31
N VAL A 213 1.55 11.41 -7.98
CA VAL A 213 2.05 10.19 -8.63
C VAL A 213 0.92 9.20 -8.86
N ALA A 214 0.91 8.63 -10.06
CA ALA A 214 0.12 7.45 -10.41
C ALA A 214 1.09 6.30 -10.72
N VAL A 215 0.73 5.09 -10.29
CA VAL A 215 1.60 3.91 -10.40
C VAL A 215 0.91 2.87 -11.28
N MET A 216 1.64 2.35 -12.25
CA MET A 216 1.19 1.29 -13.16
C MET A 216 2.20 0.14 -13.12
N ASP A 217 1.74 -1.06 -12.82
CA ASP A 217 2.56 -2.26 -12.92
C ASP A 217 2.79 -2.61 -14.39
N MET A 218 4.02 -2.99 -14.75
CA MET A 218 4.28 -3.54 -16.08
C MET A 218 3.75 -4.97 -16.17
N PRO A 219 3.30 -5.40 -17.36
CA PRO A 219 2.84 -6.77 -17.55
C PRO A 219 3.99 -7.75 -17.36
N LYS A 220 3.72 -8.89 -16.72
CA LYS A 220 4.68 -9.96 -16.42
C LYS A 220 5.02 -10.81 -17.64
N GLN A 221 5.53 -10.16 -18.69
CA GLN A 221 5.99 -10.78 -19.93
C GLN A 221 6.94 -9.82 -20.66
N GLU A 222 7.74 -10.35 -21.59
CA GLU A 222 8.64 -9.53 -22.40
C GLU A 222 7.85 -8.56 -23.31
N VAL A 223 8.05 -7.26 -23.05
CA VAL A 223 7.53 -6.15 -23.86
C VAL A 223 8.67 -5.58 -24.67
N GLU A 224 8.50 -5.41 -25.98
CA GLU A 224 9.51 -4.80 -26.88
C GLU A 224 9.54 -3.28 -26.72
N LYS A 225 8.37 -2.66 -26.79
CA LYS A 225 8.21 -1.20 -26.66
C LYS A 225 6.96 -0.82 -25.90
N ILE A 226 7.00 0.36 -25.31
CA ILE A 226 5.88 0.99 -24.63
C ILE A 226 5.53 2.30 -25.31
N GLU A 227 4.23 2.57 -25.45
CA GLU A 227 3.71 3.83 -25.97
C GLU A 227 2.79 4.45 -24.94
N PHE A 228 3.05 5.71 -24.57
CA PHE A 228 2.24 6.39 -23.57
C PHE A 228 2.17 7.89 -23.81
N GLY A 229 1.16 8.51 -23.22
CA GLY A 229 0.93 9.94 -23.33
C GLY A 229 -0.43 10.34 -22.81
N GLN A 230 -0.89 11.54 -23.17
CA GLN A 230 -2.20 12.06 -22.77
C GLN A 230 -3.07 12.37 -23.98
N TYR A 231 -4.38 12.16 -23.83
CA TYR A 231 -5.35 12.44 -24.88
C TYR A 231 -6.72 12.89 -24.35
N TYR A 232 -7.46 13.57 -25.23
CA TYR A 232 -8.86 13.93 -25.03
C TYR A 232 -9.63 13.79 -26.34
N GLY A 233 -10.62 12.88 -26.37
CA GLY A 233 -11.29 12.49 -27.62
C GLY A 233 -10.28 11.93 -28.61
N ASP A 234 -10.20 12.51 -29.80
CA ASP A 234 -9.25 12.10 -30.85
C ASP A 234 -7.94 12.90 -30.82
N THR A 235 -7.79 13.86 -29.91
CA THR A 235 -6.60 14.72 -29.83
C THR A 235 -5.58 14.17 -28.85
N ARG A 236 -4.37 13.86 -29.33
CA ARG A 236 -3.19 13.56 -28.51
C ARG A 236 -2.51 14.87 -28.10
N PHE A 237 -2.25 15.06 -26.80
CA PHE A 237 -1.54 16.24 -26.29
C PHE A 237 -0.03 16.07 -26.34
N TRP A 238 0.43 14.86 -25.99
CA TRP A 238 1.81 14.44 -26.10
C TRP A 238 1.84 12.92 -26.13
N GLU A 239 2.91 12.39 -26.71
CA GLU A 239 3.14 10.97 -26.87
C GLU A 239 4.63 10.65 -26.80
N ARG A 240 4.94 9.45 -26.33
CA ARG A 240 6.29 8.94 -26.28
C ARG A 240 6.26 7.44 -26.55
N THR A 241 7.19 7.00 -27.40
CA THR A 241 7.48 5.58 -27.64
C THR A 241 8.89 5.29 -27.16
N ILE A 242 9.06 4.23 -26.37
CA ILE A 242 10.36 3.84 -25.82
C ILE A 242 10.51 2.33 -25.93
N GLU A 243 11.67 1.87 -26.40
CA GLU A 243 12.05 0.47 -26.38
C GLU A 243 12.47 0.07 -24.95
N THR A 244 11.95 -1.04 -24.46
CA THR A 244 12.19 -1.49 -23.07
C THR A 244 13.64 -1.89 -22.83
N SER A 245 14.33 -2.35 -23.87
CA SER A 245 15.77 -2.67 -23.86
C SER A 245 16.65 -1.51 -23.38
N SER A 246 16.17 -0.26 -23.47
CA SER A 246 16.90 0.92 -23.03
C SER A 246 16.91 1.14 -21.52
N PHE A 247 16.02 0.49 -20.76
CA PHE A 247 15.89 0.70 -19.32
C PHE A 247 15.62 -0.56 -18.49
N ILE A 248 15.24 -1.68 -19.12
CA ILE A 248 15.14 -2.99 -18.48
C ILE A 248 16.38 -3.79 -18.85
N SER A 249 17.20 -4.10 -17.85
CA SER A 249 18.33 -5.00 -18.00
C SER A 249 17.91 -6.43 -17.71
N ARG A 250 18.28 -7.37 -18.58
CA ARG A 250 18.06 -8.80 -18.34
C ARG A 250 18.91 -9.28 -17.14
N PRO A 251 18.42 -10.26 -16.38
CA PRO A 251 19.21 -10.87 -15.31
C PRO A 251 20.38 -11.63 -15.93
N LYS A 252 21.58 -11.47 -15.36
CA LYS A 252 22.76 -12.24 -15.78
C LYS A 252 22.81 -13.63 -15.15
N MET A 253 22.20 -13.77 -13.98
CA MET A 253 22.19 -14.99 -13.18
C MET A 253 20.77 -15.24 -12.70
N LEU A 254 20.39 -16.51 -12.68
CA LEU A 254 19.14 -17.00 -12.10
C LEU A 254 19.48 -17.87 -10.89
N TYR A 255 18.75 -17.67 -9.81
CA TYR A 255 18.93 -18.42 -8.56
C TYR A 255 17.73 -19.34 -8.34
N LEU A 256 18.01 -20.63 -8.20
CA LEU A 256 16.98 -21.65 -8.07
C LEU A 256 16.32 -21.63 -6.70
N SER A 257 15.05 -22.04 -6.67
CA SER A 257 14.30 -22.26 -5.45
C SER A 257 14.77 -23.51 -4.72
N ASP A 258 14.86 -23.49 -3.39
CA ASP A 258 15.10 -24.68 -2.56
C ASP A 258 13.82 -25.52 -2.34
N TYR A 259 12.71 -25.18 -3.00
CA TYR A 259 11.42 -25.84 -2.82
C TYR A 259 11.46 -27.33 -3.21
N THR A 260 10.92 -28.19 -2.34
CA THR A 260 10.91 -29.64 -2.52
C THR A 260 9.56 -30.20 -2.07
N ASP A 261 8.95 -31.03 -2.91
CA ASP A 261 7.74 -31.80 -2.60
C ASP A 261 7.72 -33.10 -3.44
N ASN A 262 6.53 -33.64 -3.75
CA ASN A 262 6.41 -34.85 -4.57
C ASN A 262 6.76 -34.60 -6.05
N ASP A 263 6.50 -33.41 -6.57
CA ASP A 263 6.68 -33.04 -7.98
C ASP A 263 7.96 -32.21 -8.21
N TRP A 264 8.58 -31.72 -7.14
CA TRP A 264 9.75 -30.85 -7.16
C TRP A 264 10.88 -31.38 -6.27
N ASN A 265 12.12 -31.31 -6.76
CA ASN A 265 13.32 -31.65 -6.00
C ASN A 265 14.32 -30.50 -6.06
N CYS A 266 14.48 -29.77 -4.94
CA CYS A 266 15.32 -28.57 -4.88
C CYS A 266 15.04 -27.57 -6.02
N GLY A 267 13.76 -27.34 -6.33
CA GLY A 267 13.32 -26.42 -7.38
C GLY A 267 13.32 -26.98 -8.80
N TYR A 268 13.86 -28.18 -9.04
CA TYR A 268 13.75 -28.86 -10.33
C TYR A 268 12.47 -29.68 -10.42
N SER A 269 11.81 -29.69 -11.58
CA SER A 269 10.63 -30.53 -11.76
C SER A 269 11.03 -31.99 -11.94
N ASN A 270 10.35 -32.87 -11.21
CA ASN A 270 10.49 -34.31 -11.36
C ASN A 270 9.88 -34.80 -12.69
N LEU A 271 8.93 -34.05 -13.26
CA LEU A 271 8.08 -34.47 -14.38
C LEU A 271 8.36 -33.71 -15.68
N GLU A 272 8.65 -32.41 -15.60
CA GLU A 272 8.76 -31.52 -16.76
C GLU A 272 10.18 -30.99 -16.94
N ASN A 273 10.48 -30.44 -18.14
CA ASN A 273 11.74 -29.76 -18.42
C ASN A 273 11.67 -28.32 -17.89
N CYS A 274 11.61 -28.16 -16.57
CA CYS A 274 11.55 -26.84 -15.95
C CYS A 274 12.12 -26.81 -14.53
N PHE A 275 12.45 -25.60 -14.09
CA PHE A 275 12.86 -25.32 -12.71
C PHE A 275 12.16 -24.05 -12.18
N LEU A 276 12.17 -23.89 -10.85
CA LEU A 276 11.58 -22.77 -10.14
C LEU A 276 12.65 -21.78 -9.69
N ILE A 277 12.31 -20.49 -9.78
CA ILE A 277 13.01 -19.40 -9.10
C ILE A 277 12.03 -18.66 -8.18
N ASN A 278 12.56 -18.16 -7.06
CA ASN A 278 11.77 -17.41 -6.06
C ASN A 278 11.65 -15.93 -6.40
N ASN A 279 12.55 -15.43 -7.25
CA ASN A 279 12.61 -14.01 -7.55
C ASN A 279 11.55 -13.64 -8.61
N LEU A 280 10.55 -12.86 -8.20
CA LEU A 280 9.44 -12.41 -9.06
C LEU A 280 9.73 -11.09 -9.80
N ASP A 281 10.97 -10.60 -9.81
CA ASP A 281 11.39 -9.40 -10.53
C ASP A 281 11.02 -9.46 -12.02
N LEU A 282 10.62 -8.32 -12.59
CA LEU A 282 10.12 -8.22 -13.97
C LEU A 282 11.16 -8.69 -15.00
N GLU A 283 12.43 -8.42 -14.71
CA GLU A 283 13.59 -8.76 -15.52
C GLU A 283 13.64 -10.28 -15.81
N ASN A 284 13.17 -11.12 -14.88
CA ASN A 284 13.13 -12.57 -15.05
C ASN A 284 12.11 -13.04 -16.08
N TYR A 285 11.16 -12.19 -16.51
CA TYR A 285 10.22 -12.52 -17.60
C TYR A 285 10.78 -12.19 -18.99
N TYR A 286 11.93 -11.50 -19.06
CA TYR A 286 12.60 -11.05 -20.29
C TYR A 286 13.70 -12.03 -20.79
N ILE A 287 13.69 -13.26 -20.27
CA ILE A 287 14.67 -14.31 -20.60
C ILE A 287 14.12 -15.37 -21.56
N LYS A 288 12.83 -15.28 -21.95
CA LYS A 288 12.23 -16.26 -22.86
C LYS A 288 12.97 -16.26 -24.20
N GLY A 289 13.30 -17.45 -24.70
CA GLY A 289 14.04 -17.63 -25.96
C GLY A 289 15.55 -17.48 -25.84
N LYS A 290 16.08 -17.10 -24.67
CA LYS A 290 17.52 -16.99 -24.36
C LYS A 290 18.12 -18.33 -23.97
N GLU A 291 19.42 -18.36 -23.80
CA GLU A 291 20.16 -19.57 -23.46
C GLU A 291 20.69 -19.52 -22.03
N LEU A 292 20.78 -20.69 -21.40
CA LEU A 292 21.41 -20.91 -20.10
C LEU A 292 22.71 -21.66 -20.32
N GLN A 293 23.78 -21.18 -19.70
CA GLN A 293 25.04 -21.90 -19.66
C GLN A 293 25.02 -22.96 -18.55
N LEU A 294 25.28 -24.21 -18.92
CA LEU A 294 25.38 -25.34 -18.00
C LEU A 294 26.82 -25.48 -17.45
N GLN A 295 26.99 -26.22 -16.36
CA GLN A 295 28.30 -26.35 -15.69
C GLN A 295 29.37 -27.06 -16.51
N ASP A 296 28.95 -27.93 -17.44
CA ASP A 296 29.84 -28.59 -18.39
C ASP A 296 30.23 -27.67 -19.58
N GLY A 297 29.72 -26.44 -19.60
CA GLY A 297 29.95 -25.45 -20.65
C GLY A 297 29.00 -25.57 -21.84
N SER A 298 28.11 -26.55 -21.85
CA SER A 298 27.04 -26.64 -22.85
C SER A 298 25.94 -25.59 -22.59
N VAL A 299 24.99 -25.47 -23.52
CA VAL A 299 23.94 -24.46 -23.47
C VAL A 299 22.57 -25.10 -23.69
N THR A 300 21.56 -24.64 -22.95
CA THR A 300 20.17 -25.03 -23.16
C THR A 300 19.32 -23.79 -23.35
N ARG A 301 18.32 -23.85 -24.24
CA ARG A 301 17.41 -22.72 -24.47
C ARG A 301 16.27 -22.70 -23.46
N ILE A 302 15.86 -21.49 -23.08
CA ILE A 302 14.64 -21.20 -22.34
C ILE A 302 13.49 -21.11 -23.33
N THR A 303 12.52 -22.01 -23.20
CA THR A 303 11.37 -22.10 -24.11
C THR A 303 10.20 -21.25 -23.64
N ASP A 304 10.01 -21.14 -22.32
CA ASP A 304 8.91 -20.38 -21.75
C ASP A 304 9.18 -19.95 -20.30
N VAL A 305 8.48 -18.90 -19.86
CA VAL A 305 8.58 -18.35 -18.50
C VAL A 305 7.17 -18.05 -17.99
N GLN A 306 6.79 -18.65 -16.87
CA GLN A 306 5.44 -18.53 -16.32
C GLN A 306 5.47 -18.33 -14.81
N GLU A 307 4.61 -17.45 -14.28
CA GLU A 307 4.39 -17.37 -12.84
C GLU A 307 3.36 -18.40 -12.40
N VAL A 308 3.72 -19.26 -11.43
CA VAL A 308 2.84 -20.28 -10.87
C VAL A 308 3.01 -20.33 -9.36
N ALA A 309 1.90 -20.16 -8.63
CA ALA A 309 1.83 -20.28 -7.17
C ALA A 309 2.87 -19.45 -6.39
N GLY A 310 3.23 -18.26 -6.88
CA GLY A 310 4.21 -17.37 -6.23
C GLY A 310 5.67 -17.67 -6.57
N TYR A 311 5.93 -18.51 -7.57
CA TYR A 311 7.24 -18.79 -8.15
C TYR A 311 7.24 -18.46 -9.63
N ILE A 312 8.41 -18.21 -10.22
CA ILE A 312 8.57 -18.24 -11.67
C ILE A 312 9.08 -19.62 -12.06
N ARG A 313 8.34 -20.29 -12.94
CA ARG A 313 8.71 -21.53 -13.60
C ARG A 313 9.37 -21.20 -14.93
N ILE A 314 10.59 -21.69 -15.11
CA ILE A 314 11.40 -21.51 -16.31
C ILE A 314 11.46 -22.85 -17.03
N TYR A 315 10.90 -22.91 -18.24
CA TYR A 315 10.92 -24.10 -19.08
C TYR A 315 12.13 -24.07 -20.01
N THR A 316 12.75 -25.23 -20.20
CA THR A 316 13.94 -25.43 -21.02
C THR A 316 13.69 -26.49 -22.10
N ASP A 317 14.50 -26.47 -23.16
CA ASP A 317 14.44 -27.52 -24.20
C ASP A 317 14.79 -28.90 -23.63
N GLU A 318 15.75 -28.95 -22.71
CA GLU A 318 16.24 -30.19 -22.10
C GLU A 318 15.91 -30.25 -20.60
N LYS A 319 15.84 -31.47 -20.06
CA LYS A 319 15.63 -31.66 -18.62
C LYS A 319 16.91 -31.37 -17.87
N LEU A 320 16.82 -30.48 -16.88
CA LEU A 320 17.89 -30.21 -15.93
C LEU A 320 17.53 -30.89 -14.61
N ASP A 321 18.39 -31.78 -14.12
CA ASP A 321 18.16 -32.55 -12.89
C ASP A 321 19.40 -32.62 -11.97
N ASP A 322 20.42 -31.82 -12.24
CA ASP A 322 21.58 -31.68 -11.36
C ASP A 322 21.25 -30.80 -10.15
N VAL A 323 20.74 -31.44 -9.09
CA VAL A 323 20.38 -30.79 -7.81
C VAL A 323 21.56 -30.11 -7.11
N SER A 324 22.81 -30.37 -7.51
CA SER A 324 23.97 -29.68 -6.96
C SER A 324 24.12 -28.25 -7.50
N VAL A 325 23.49 -27.95 -8.64
CA VAL A 325 23.50 -26.63 -9.26
C VAL A 325 22.37 -25.78 -8.68
N ARG A 326 22.72 -24.57 -8.21
CA ARG A 326 21.77 -23.62 -7.59
C ARG A 326 21.65 -22.31 -8.35
N GLU A 327 22.49 -22.11 -9.37
CA GLU A 327 22.52 -20.90 -10.17
C GLU A 327 22.83 -21.21 -11.63
N TYR A 328 22.20 -20.48 -12.54
CA TYR A 328 22.50 -20.53 -13.98
C TYR A 328 22.83 -19.15 -14.51
N GLN A 329 23.83 -19.10 -15.37
CA GLN A 329 24.15 -17.89 -16.13
C GLN A 329 23.25 -17.80 -17.37
N VAL A 330 22.63 -16.64 -17.58
CA VAL A 330 21.84 -16.33 -18.77
C VAL A 330 22.75 -15.72 -19.82
N ILE A 331 22.73 -16.26 -21.02
CA ILE A 331 23.52 -15.84 -22.19
C ILE A 331 22.59 -15.59 -23.41
N GLU A 332 23.08 -14.85 -24.41
CA GLU A 332 22.23 -14.29 -25.48
C GLU A 332 21.68 -15.29 -26.49
#